data_AF-A0A059LCN8-F1
#
_entry.id   AF-A0A059LCN8-F1
#
_cell.length_a   1.000
_cell.length_b   1.000
_cell.length_c   1.000
_cell.angle_alpha   90.00
_cell.angle_beta   90.00
_cell.angle_gamma   90.00
#
_symmetry.space_group_name_H-M   'P 1'
#
loop_
_entity.id
_entity.type
_entity.pdbx_description
1 polymer ?
#
loop_
_entity_poly.entity_id
_entity_poly.type
_entity_poly.pdbx_seq_one_letter_code
_entity_poly.pdbx_strand_id
1 'polypeptide(L)'
;GALLDGGKVRRREVEDLTTFGCGSGTGCLSGCHDSDDFLFAMVVQNDAGKSQDSAGSKFVSECQALYEASRHTELLDRYIEHMDLMFANCTNDKGAFGWDAGGRERGRGGVEQCGVFQSLNHPILPGTAFSDLDGIFMTMSHLIPHRIALLSPAEVPAAVQRLSAALVSAVDAHRERRIGALVSLYNILADSRVRTGLLLRVLRYGGQAGASEFLLAPVRAQSDSWARELGLAPPQERELLLAAAEALLAGSAQNTRKAR
;
A
#
# COMPACT_ATOMS: atom_id res chain seq x y z
N GLY A 1 60.24 6.51 -13.14
CA GLY A 1 60.03 7.97 -13.08
C GLY A 1 58.69 8.27 -13.71
N ALA A 2 57.87 9.08 -13.05
CA ALA A 2 56.43 9.22 -13.19
C ALA A 2 55.92 9.62 -14.60
N LEU A 3 54.77 9.04 -14.98
CA LEU A 3 53.83 9.65 -15.93
C LEU A 3 52.46 9.63 -15.26
N LEU A 4 52.05 10.79 -14.73
CA LEU A 4 50.72 11.03 -14.19
C LEU A 4 49.80 11.38 -15.36
N ASP A 5 48.82 10.53 -15.64
CA ASP A 5 47.70 10.89 -16.52
C ASP A 5 46.46 11.18 -15.66
N GLY A 6 46.04 12.43 -15.69
CA GLY A 6 44.97 13.00 -14.88
C GLY A 6 43.61 12.67 -15.47
N GLY A 7 43.00 11.59 -14.98
CA GLY A 7 41.60 11.26 -15.26
C GLY A 7 40.65 12.29 -14.64
N LYS A 8 40.16 13.24 -15.45
CA LYS A 8 38.99 14.09 -15.15
C LYS A 8 37.75 13.21 -14.95
N VAL A 9 37.37 12.97 -13.70
CA VAL A 9 36.05 12.43 -13.34
C VAL A 9 35.03 13.55 -13.56
N ARG A 10 34.22 13.44 -14.61
CA ARG A 10 33.04 14.30 -14.79
C ARG A 10 32.01 13.89 -13.74
N ARG A 11 31.91 14.67 -12.66
CA ARG A 11 30.70 14.81 -11.85
C ARG A 11 29.57 15.21 -12.80
N ARG A 12 28.62 14.32 -13.05
CA ARG A 12 27.31 14.73 -13.57
C ARG A 12 26.53 15.24 -12.38
N GLU A 13 26.23 16.53 -12.43
CA GLU A 13 25.21 17.18 -11.62
C GLU A 13 23.89 16.43 -11.80
N VAL A 14 23.29 16.05 -10.68
CA VAL A 14 21.90 15.59 -10.58
C VAL A 14 21.15 16.79 -10.02
N GLU A 15 20.73 17.68 -10.92
CA GLU A 15 19.75 18.70 -10.63
C GLU A 15 18.65 18.63 -11.70
N ASP A 16 17.42 18.79 -11.22
CA ASP A 16 16.18 19.09 -11.92
C ASP A 16 15.51 18.02 -12.82
N LEU A 17 14.62 17.26 -12.16
CA LEU A 17 13.39 16.72 -12.76
C LEU A 17 12.29 16.64 -11.69
N THR A 18 11.93 17.79 -11.10
CA THR A 18 10.66 17.97 -10.36
C THR A 18 9.97 19.25 -10.79
N THR A 19 9.67 19.37 -12.07
CA THR A 19 8.76 20.42 -12.57
C THR A 19 7.77 19.79 -13.53
N PHE A 20 6.77 19.10 -12.98
CA PHE A 20 5.54 18.80 -13.70
C PHE A 20 4.61 20.00 -13.55
N GLY A 21 4.40 20.72 -14.66
CA GLY A 21 3.48 21.84 -14.73
C GLY A 21 2.05 21.41 -14.46
N CYS A 22 1.48 21.94 -13.38
CA CYS A 22 0.06 21.79 -13.07
C CYS A 22 -0.71 22.85 -13.87
N GLY A 23 -1.55 22.38 -14.81
CA GLY A 23 -2.42 23.24 -15.60
C GLY A 23 -3.42 24.00 -14.70
N SER A 24 -3.46 25.32 -14.89
CA SER A 24 -4.36 26.25 -14.23
C SER A 24 -5.82 25.94 -14.56
N GLY A 25 -6.62 25.52 -13.58
CA GLY A 25 -8.07 25.45 -13.77
C GLY A 25 -8.82 24.51 -12.83
N THR A 26 -8.75 24.71 -11.52
CA THR A 26 -9.86 24.53 -10.55
C THR A 26 -9.37 24.98 -9.18
N GLY A 27 -10.26 25.61 -8.39
CA GLY A 27 -9.92 26.37 -7.18
C GLY A 27 -9.10 25.57 -6.15
N CYS A 28 -7.92 26.09 -5.85
CA CYS A 28 -6.97 25.50 -4.90
C CYS A 28 -7.42 25.73 -3.45
N LEU A 29 -7.60 24.65 -2.70
CA LEU A 29 -7.26 24.61 -1.28
C LEU A 29 -5.74 24.60 -1.17
N SER A 30 -5.08 25.74 -1.39
CA SER A 30 -3.61 25.86 -1.33
C SER A 30 -3.05 25.88 0.10
N GLY A 31 -3.69 25.17 1.03
CA GLY A 31 -3.38 25.25 2.47
C GLY A 31 -3.01 23.93 3.14
N CYS A 32 -3.28 22.77 2.53
CA CYS A 32 -2.99 21.46 3.15
C CYS A 32 -1.67 20.91 2.59
N HIS A 33 -0.57 21.63 2.80
CA HIS A 33 0.73 21.18 2.30
C HIS A 33 1.41 20.14 3.20
N ASP A 34 0.89 19.93 4.40
CA ASP A 34 1.35 18.87 5.28
C ASP A 34 0.45 17.64 5.09
N SER A 35 0.97 16.63 4.37
CA SER A 35 0.42 15.26 4.31
C SER A 35 0.07 14.67 5.69
N ASP A 36 0.65 15.29 6.71
CA ASP A 36 0.61 15.00 8.13
C ASP A 36 -0.77 15.27 8.74
N ASP A 37 -1.44 16.33 8.30
CA ASP A 37 -2.76 16.72 8.77
C ASP A 37 -3.85 15.82 8.17
N PHE A 38 -3.61 15.29 6.98
CA PHE A 38 -4.58 14.41 6.30
C PHE A 38 -4.67 13.02 6.96
N LEU A 39 -3.51 12.41 7.26
CA LEU A 39 -3.44 11.15 8.01
C LEU A 39 -4.10 11.28 9.39
N PHE A 40 -3.85 12.40 10.07
CA PHE A 40 -4.46 12.70 11.36
C PHE A 40 -5.97 12.92 11.25
N ALA A 41 -6.43 13.70 10.26
CA ALA A 41 -7.84 13.94 10.01
C ALA A 41 -8.62 12.64 9.77
N MET A 42 -8.04 11.66 9.05
CA MET A 42 -8.68 10.36 8.87
C MET A 42 -8.82 9.57 10.17
N VAL A 43 -7.84 9.62 11.08
CA VAL A 43 -7.93 8.95 12.39
C VAL A 43 -8.99 9.62 13.27
N VAL A 44 -9.05 10.95 13.28
CA VAL A 44 -10.00 11.72 14.10
C VAL A 44 -11.43 11.63 13.57
N GLN A 45 -11.63 11.66 12.25
CA GLN A 45 -12.96 11.52 11.66
C GLN A 45 -13.61 10.17 11.92
N ASN A 46 -12.84 9.14 12.27
CA ASN A 46 -13.36 7.81 12.63
C ASN A 46 -14.06 7.76 14.00
N ASP A 47 -13.85 8.72 14.90
CA ASP A 47 -14.40 8.70 16.27
C ASP A 47 -15.71 9.49 16.45
N ALA A 48 -16.08 10.33 15.47
CA ALA A 48 -17.12 11.36 15.60
C ALA A 48 -18.57 10.86 15.81
N GLY A 49 -18.81 9.57 16.03
CA GLY A 49 -20.17 9.00 16.13
C GLY A 49 -20.37 7.85 17.12
N LYS A 50 -19.39 7.47 17.94
CA LYS A 50 -19.52 6.35 18.89
C LYS A 50 -19.52 6.82 20.35
N SER A 51 -20.23 6.11 21.21
CA SER A 51 -20.26 6.34 22.66
C SER A 51 -18.84 6.37 23.22
N GLN A 52 -18.52 7.34 24.08
CA GLN A 52 -17.17 7.61 24.60
C GLN A 52 -16.47 6.39 25.25
N ASP A 53 -17.23 5.38 25.72
CA ASP A 53 -16.69 4.21 26.44
C ASP A 53 -16.54 2.93 25.60
N SER A 54 -16.51 3.02 24.27
CA SER A 54 -16.29 1.83 23.43
C SER A 54 -14.81 1.40 23.39
N ALA A 55 -14.54 0.11 23.19
CA ALA A 55 -13.16 -0.36 22.95
C ALA A 55 -12.51 0.34 21.74
N GLY A 56 -13.32 0.76 20.75
CA GLY A 56 -12.87 1.49 19.58
C GLY A 56 -12.40 2.91 19.90
N SER A 57 -13.12 3.66 20.73
CA SER A 57 -12.72 5.03 21.12
C SER A 57 -11.43 5.03 21.93
N LYS A 58 -11.23 4.02 22.80
CA LYS A 58 -9.96 3.84 23.50
C LYS A 58 -8.80 3.58 22.54
N PHE A 59 -8.97 2.68 21.57
CA PHE A 59 -7.96 2.39 20.54
C PHE A 59 -7.59 3.64 19.74
N VAL A 60 -8.58 4.42 19.29
CA VAL A 60 -8.34 5.66 18.54
C VAL A 60 -7.58 6.67 19.40
N SER A 61 -7.97 6.87 20.66
CA SER A 61 -7.26 7.76 21.58
C SER A 61 -5.81 7.32 21.84
N GLU A 62 -5.56 6.01 22.00
CA GLU A 62 -4.20 5.47 22.14
C GLU A 62 -3.36 5.70 20.87
N CYS A 63 -3.92 5.45 19.68
CA CYS A 63 -3.26 5.71 18.40
C CYS A 63 -2.94 7.20 18.23
N GLN A 64 -3.87 8.08 18.61
CA GLN A 64 -3.67 9.52 18.57
C GLN A 64 -2.52 9.95 19.48
N ALA A 65 -2.50 9.48 20.73
CA ALA A 65 -1.42 9.79 21.66
C ALA A 65 -0.05 9.31 21.16
N LEU A 66 0.03 8.13 20.54
CA LEU A 66 1.27 7.63 19.93
C LEU A 66 1.71 8.46 18.71
N TYR A 67 0.75 8.94 17.91
CA TYR A 67 1.03 9.80 16.78
C TYR A 67 1.59 11.16 17.22
N GLU A 68 0.93 11.82 18.17
CA GLU A 68 1.36 13.12 18.73
C GLU A 68 2.74 13.01 19.41
N ALA A 69 3.03 11.87 20.05
CA ALA A 69 4.34 11.59 20.64
C ALA A 69 5.41 11.18 19.61
N SER A 70 5.11 11.19 18.30
CA SER A 70 6.01 10.73 17.22
C SER A 70 6.51 9.28 17.39
N ARG A 71 5.75 8.43 18.11
CA ARG A 71 6.09 7.02 18.38
C ARG A 71 5.51 6.12 17.27
N HIS A 72 5.90 6.38 16.02
CA HIS A 72 5.29 5.75 14.84
C HIS A 72 5.46 4.23 14.76
N THR A 73 6.58 3.70 15.28
CA THR A 73 6.82 2.25 15.32
C THR A 73 5.81 1.55 16.22
N GLU A 74 5.54 2.11 17.40
CA GLU A 74 4.53 1.57 18.32
C GLU A 74 3.12 1.77 17.79
N LEU A 75 2.87 2.90 17.12
CA LEU A 75 1.60 3.13 16.44
C LEU A 75 1.31 2.04 15.40
N LEU A 76 2.30 1.69 14.57
CA LEU A 76 2.18 0.59 13.61
C LEU A 76 1.90 -0.75 14.32
N ASP A 77 2.63 -1.04 15.40
CA ASP A 77 2.42 -2.29 16.14
C ASP A 77 1.01 -2.35 16.75
N ARG A 78 0.47 -1.22 17.25
CA ARG A 78 -0.93 -1.14 17.71
C ARG A 78 -1.94 -1.40 16.59
N TYR A 79 -1.72 -0.86 15.40
CA TYR A 79 -2.56 -1.17 14.24
C TYR A 79 -2.49 -2.66 13.88
N ILE A 80 -1.30 -3.25 13.92
CA ILE A 80 -1.10 -4.68 13.63
C ILE A 80 -1.86 -5.55 14.64
N GLU A 81 -1.77 -5.23 15.94
CA GLU A 81 -2.47 -5.95 17.02
C GLU A 81 -3.99 -5.96 16.82
N HIS A 82 -4.56 -4.86 16.31
CA HIS A 82 -6.01 -4.71 16.12
C HIS A 82 -6.47 -5.06 14.69
N MET A 83 -5.56 -5.49 13.80
CA MET A 83 -5.85 -5.66 12.38
C MET A 83 -6.98 -6.67 12.12
N ASP A 84 -6.95 -7.82 12.80
CA ASP A 84 -7.97 -8.85 12.64
C ASP A 84 -9.34 -8.38 13.19
N LEU A 85 -9.33 -7.54 14.23
CA LEU A 85 -10.55 -6.90 14.74
C LEU A 85 -11.12 -5.90 13.73
N MET A 86 -10.26 -5.13 13.03
CA MET A 86 -10.70 -4.24 11.95
C MET A 86 -11.34 -5.04 10.82
N PHE A 87 -10.72 -6.15 10.40
CA PHE A 87 -11.31 -7.04 9.40
C PHE A 87 -12.66 -7.61 9.86
N ALA A 88 -12.74 -8.11 11.09
CA ALA A 88 -13.97 -8.69 11.64
C ALA A 88 -15.12 -7.68 11.73
N ASN A 89 -14.81 -6.42 12.04
CA ASN A 89 -15.80 -5.35 12.16
C ASN A 89 -16.25 -4.77 10.81
N CYS A 90 -15.47 -4.98 9.77
CA CYS A 90 -15.87 -4.59 8.43
C CYS A 90 -16.81 -5.64 7.87
N THR A 91 -18.08 -5.45 8.19
CA THR A 91 -19.17 -6.18 7.54
C THR A 91 -18.97 -6.13 6.03
N ASN A 92 -19.19 -7.26 5.36
CA ASN A 92 -19.08 -7.43 3.90
C ASN A 92 -20.07 -6.50 3.18
N ASP A 93 -19.80 -5.20 3.19
CA ASP A 93 -20.56 -4.23 2.47
C ASP A 93 -20.23 -4.48 1.00
N LYS A 94 -21.28 -4.71 0.20
CA LYS A 94 -21.22 -5.36 -1.12
C LYS A 94 -20.55 -4.51 -2.21
N GLY A 95 -19.75 -3.51 -1.83
CA GLY A 95 -18.92 -2.70 -2.71
C GLY A 95 -17.46 -3.14 -2.64
N ALA A 96 -17.16 -4.34 -3.13
CA ALA A 96 -15.76 -4.73 -3.33
C ALA A 96 -15.11 -3.85 -4.40
N PHE A 97 -13.82 -3.55 -4.21
CA PHE A 97 -12.92 -2.92 -5.17
C PHE A 97 -12.86 -3.76 -6.45
N GLY A 98 -13.78 -3.52 -7.38
CA GLY A 98 -13.77 -4.23 -8.65
C GLY A 98 -12.57 -3.76 -9.47
N TRP A 99 -11.51 -4.55 -9.56
CA TRP A 99 -10.49 -4.35 -10.59
C TRP A 99 -11.08 -4.81 -11.94
N ASP A 100 -10.96 -3.98 -12.97
CA ASP A 100 -11.27 -4.41 -14.33
C ASP A 100 -10.15 -5.32 -14.88
N ALA A 101 -10.42 -5.96 -16.02
CA ALA A 101 -9.47 -6.87 -16.67
C ALA A 101 -8.17 -6.17 -17.10
N GLY A 102 -8.12 -4.84 -17.09
CA GLY A 102 -6.94 -4.01 -17.35
C GLY A 102 -6.19 -3.59 -16.08
N GLY A 103 -6.58 -4.09 -14.91
CA GLY A 103 -5.97 -3.68 -13.64
C GLY A 103 -6.28 -2.23 -13.29
N ARG A 104 -7.38 -1.65 -13.80
CA ARG A 104 -7.88 -0.35 -13.36
C ARG A 104 -9.05 -0.52 -12.40
N GLU A 105 -9.12 0.38 -11.45
CA GLU A 105 -10.23 0.46 -10.51
C GLU A 105 -11.53 0.78 -11.27
N ARG A 106 -12.52 -0.11 -11.17
CA ARG A 106 -13.81 0.01 -11.86
C ARG A 106 -14.72 0.90 -11.00
N GLY A 107 -14.50 2.21 -11.05
CA GLY A 107 -15.39 3.20 -10.45
C GLY A 107 -16.80 3.12 -11.04
N ARG A 108 -17.84 3.27 -10.20
CA ARG A 108 -19.22 3.40 -10.68
C ARG A 108 -19.28 4.56 -11.68
N GLY A 109 -19.80 4.28 -12.88
CA GLY A 109 -20.10 5.32 -13.87
C GLY A 109 -20.98 6.40 -13.24
N GLY A 110 -20.50 7.65 -13.31
CA GLY A 110 -21.25 8.81 -12.82
C GLY A 110 -20.40 9.99 -12.35
N VAL A 111 -19.08 9.84 -12.22
CA VAL A 111 -18.16 10.97 -12.01
C VAL A 111 -16.94 10.75 -12.91
N GLU A 112 -16.57 11.78 -13.65
CA GLU A 112 -15.49 11.77 -14.62
C GLU A 112 -14.19 11.22 -14.05
N GLN A 113 -13.44 10.57 -14.94
CA GLN A 113 -12.14 9.98 -14.70
C GLN A 113 -11.19 10.97 -14.03
N CYS A 114 -10.78 10.64 -12.81
CA CYS A 114 -9.60 11.23 -12.22
C CYS A 114 -8.66 10.10 -11.82
N GLY A 115 -7.46 10.12 -12.40
CA GLY A 115 -6.39 9.20 -12.05
C GLY A 115 -6.12 9.22 -10.53
N VAL A 116 -5.41 8.20 -10.07
CA VAL A 116 -5.03 7.83 -8.69
C VAL A 116 -4.41 8.98 -7.86
N PHE A 117 -4.33 10.21 -8.38
CA PHE A 117 -3.89 11.43 -7.71
C PHE A 117 -4.99 12.38 -7.19
N GLN A 118 -6.29 12.14 -7.45
CA GLN A 118 -7.36 13.08 -7.06
C GLN A 118 -8.37 12.58 -6.00
N SER A 119 -8.19 11.37 -5.45
CA SER A 119 -8.98 10.92 -4.29
C SER A 119 -8.65 11.68 -2.98
N LEU A 120 -7.77 12.67 -3.03
CA LEU A 120 -7.40 13.52 -1.89
C LEU A 120 -8.28 14.78 -1.75
N ASN A 121 -9.28 15.00 -2.63
CA ASN A 121 -10.07 16.25 -2.66
C ASN A 121 -11.58 16.11 -2.40
N HIS A 122 -12.08 14.92 -2.02
CA HIS A 122 -13.47 14.82 -1.57
C HIS A 122 -13.55 15.15 -0.06
N PRO A 123 -14.38 16.12 0.37
CA PRO A 123 -14.62 16.34 1.79
C PRO A 123 -15.27 15.08 2.35
N ILE A 124 -14.51 14.36 3.18
CA ILE A 124 -14.99 13.20 3.93
C ILE A 124 -16.15 13.68 4.80
N LEU A 125 -17.36 13.22 4.48
CA LEU A 125 -18.56 13.57 5.24
C LEU A 125 -18.45 12.95 6.64
N PRO A 126 -18.67 13.72 7.72
CA PRO A 126 -18.65 13.19 9.08
C PRO A 126 -19.81 12.22 9.27
N GLY A 127 -19.51 10.93 9.47
CA GLY A 127 -20.55 9.93 9.81
C GLY A 127 -20.29 8.48 9.40
N THR A 128 -19.23 8.14 8.67
CA THR A 128 -18.99 6.76 8.23
C THR A 128 -18.03 6.04 9.19
N ALA A 129 -18.59 5.27 10.12
CA ALA A 129 -17.85 4.46 11.07
C ALA A 129 -16.98 3.40 10.38
N PHE A 130 -15.64 3.48 10.42
CA PHE A 130 -14.67 2.44 9.96
C PHE A 130 -15.06 1.66 8.69
N SER A 131 -15.93 2.21 7.83
CA SER A 131 -16.60 1.41 6.81
C SER A 131 -15.66 1.12 5.65
N ASP A 132 -14.58 1.89 5.57
CA ASP A 132 -13.58 1.79 4.54
C ASP A 132 -12.25 1.28 5.11
N LEU A 133 -12.07 -0.05 5.10
CA LEU A 133 -10.78 -0.67 5.38
C LEU A 133 -9.68 -0.13 4.47
N ASP A 134 -10.02 0.29 3.26
CA ASP A 134 -9.03 0.70 2.29
C ASP A 134 -8.39 2.02 2.72
N GLY A 135 -9.16 2.94 3.31
CA GLY A 135 -8.62 4.15 3.95
C GLY A 135 -7.66 3.85 5.11
N ILE A 136 -7.96 2.84 5.94
CA ILE A 136 -7.08 2.42 7.05
C ILE A 136 -5.79 1.81 6.52
N PHE A 137 -5.88 0.89 5.54
CA PHE A 137 -4.69 0.27 4.96
C PHE A 137 -3.86 1.26 4.17
N MET A 138 -4.48 2.23 3.51
CA MET A 138 -3.78 3.33 2.86
C MET A 138 -3.00 4.13 3.91
N THR A 139 -3.65 4.50 5.02
CA THR A 139 -3.03 5.19 6.17
C THR A 139 -1.80 4.41 6.67
N MET A 140 -1.97 3.12 6.97
CA MET A 140 -0.89 2.26 7.47
C MET A 140 0.26 2.11 6.46
N SER A 141 -0.08 1.98 5.17
CA SER A 141 0.90 1.86 4.11
C SER A 141 1.74 3.14 4.06
N HIS A 142 1.12 4.32 4.03
CA HIS A 142 1.83 5.60 3.99
C HIS A 142 2.61 5.93 5.26
N LEU A 143 2.20 5.42 6.43
CA LEU A 143 2.92 5.62 7.68
C LEU A 143 4.37 5.10 7.60
N ILE A 144 4.61 4.00 6.88
CA ILE A 144 5.94 3.39 6.80
C ILE A 144 6.94 4.25 6.01
N PRO A 145 6.76 4.53 4.71
CA PRO A 145 7.75 5.26 3.93
C PRO A 145 7.76 6.77 4.21
N HIS A 146 6.70 7.35 4.78
CA HIS A 146 6.69 8.80 5.07
C HIS A 146 7.08 9.12 6.51
N ARG A 147 6.78 8.28 7.50
CA ARG A 147 7.03 8.63 8.90
C ARG A 147 8.17 7.85 9.50
N ILE A 148 8.12 6.51 9.38
CA ILE A 148 9.21 5.67 9.85
C ILE A 148 10.48 5.97 9.06
N ALA A 149 10.38 6.17 7.74
CA ALA A 149 11.58 6.51 6.96
C ALA A 149 12.18 7.88 7.31
N LEU A 150 11.37 8.88 7.68
CA LEU A 150 11.89 10.19 8.08
C LEU A 150 12.62 10.13 9.43
N LEU A 151 12.11 9.35 10.39
CA LEU A 151 12.70 9.24 11.71
C LEU A 151 13.84 8.20 11.79
N SER A 152 13.66 7.07 11.11
CA SER A 152 14.55 5.91 11.18
C SER A 152 14.48 5.06 9.88
N PRO A 153 15.21 5.47 8.81
CA PRO A 153 15.23 4.73 7.54
C PRO A 153 15.60 3.24 7.68
N ALA A 154 16.45 2.92 8.67
CA ALA A 154 16.89 1.56 8.96
C ALA A 154 15.75 0.66 9.49
N GLU A 155 14.69 1.23 10.04
CA GLU A 155 13.53 0.48 10.57
C GLU A 155 12.51 0.13 9.49
N VAL A 156 12.55 0.79 8.33
CA VAL A 156 11.59 0.59 7.23
C VAL A 156 11.49 -0.88 6.80
N PRO A 157 12.60 -1.62 6.53
CA PRO A 157 12.50 -3.03 6.16
C PRO A 157 11.81 -3.89 7.22
N ALA A 158 12.10 -3.64 8.50
CA ALA A 158 11.50 -4.39 9.61
C ALA A 158 10.01 -4.05 9.76
N ALA A 159 9.63 -2.78 9.62
CA ALA A 159 8.23 -2.34 9.65
C ALA A 159 7.42 -2.95 8.49
N VAL A 160 7.95 -2.91 7.26
CA VAL A 160 7.33 -3.57 6.10
C VAL A 160 7.18 -5.07 6.36
N GLN A 161 8.22 -5.71 6.90
CA GLN A 161 8.18 -7.14 7.20
C GLN A 161 7.09 -7.48 8.22
N ARG A 162 6.96 -6.70 9.31
CA ARG A 162 5.92 -6.90 10.34
C ARG A 162 4.52 -6.70 9.75
N LEU A 163 4.28 -5.58 9.09
CA LEU A 163 2.97 -5.28 8.49
C LEU A 163 2.56 -6.34 7.46
N SER A 164 3.45 -6.64 6.51
CA SER A 164 3.13 -7.62 5.49
C SER A 164 3.02 -9.04 6.03
N ALA A 165 3.73 -9.41 7.10
CA ALA A 165 3.54 -10.69 7.78
C ALA A 165 2.16 -10.77 8.44
N ALA A 166 1.70 -9.69 9.07
CA ALA A 166 0.37 -9.62 9.67
C ALA A 166 -0.76 -9.63 8.61
N LEU A 167 -0.56 -8.97 7.46
CA LEU A 167 -1.52 -9.01 6.36
C LEU A 167 -1.69 -10.42 5.78
N VAL A 168 -0.63 -11.23 5.73
CA VAL A 168 -0.67 -12.60 5.18
C VAL A 168 -0.86 -13.70 6.24
N SER A 169 -1.01 -13.35 7.52
CA SER A 169 -1.14 -14.32 8.61
C SER A 169 -2.41 -15.17 8.51
N ALA A 170 -3.45 -14.63 7.85
CA ALA A 170 -4.75 -15.26 7.67
C ALA A 170 -5.15 -15.35 6.20
N VAL A 171 -5.66 -16.52 5.82
CA VAL A 171 -6.37 -16.74 4.55
C VAL A 171 -7.86 -16.78 4.88
N ASP A 172 -8.53 -15.65 4.67
CA ASP A 172 -9.92 -15.44 5.09
C ASP A 172 -10.79 -14.85 3.97
N ALA A 173 -12.00 -14.41 4.33
CA ALA A 173 -12.95 -13.78 3.42
C ALA A 173 -12.44 -12.43 2.88
N HIS A 174 -11.44 -11.82 3.51
CA HIS A 174 -10.90 -10.49 3.18
C HIS A 174 -9.59 -10.55 2.38
N ARG A 175 -9.25 -11.71 1.80
CA ARG A 175 -8.05 -11.92 0.99
C ARG A 175 -7.82 -10.86 -0.10
N GLU A 176 -8.89 -10.37 -0.73
CA GLU A 176 -8.83 -9.31 -1.74
C GLU A 176 -8.30 -8.00 -1.15
N ARG A 177 -8.87 -7.55 -0.02
CA ARG A 177 -8.43 -6.34 0.69
C ARG A 177 -7.01 -6.47 1.22
N ARG A 178 -6.65 -7.65 1.74
CA ARG A 178 -5.27 -7.96 2.17
C ARG A 178 -4.28 -7.84 1.01
N ILE A 179 -4.61 -8.36 -0.18
CA ILE A 179 -3.78 -8.18 -1.39
C ILE A 179 -3.71 -6.71 -1.79
N GLY A 180 -4.84 -5.99 -1.80
CA GLY A 180 -4.86 -4.56 -2.10
C GLY A 180 -3.92 -3.77 -1.19
N ALA A 181 -3.98 -3.99 0.12
CA ALA A 181 -3.09 -3.36 1.09
C ALA A 181 -1.61 -3.67 0.82
N LEU A 182 -1.27 -4.93 0.51
CA LEU A 182 0.10 -5.31 0.19
C LEU A 182 0.61 -4.67 -1.12
N VAL A 183 -0.25 -4.55 -2.13
CA VAL A 183 0.09 -3.91 -3.41
C VAL A 183 0.28 -2.40 -3.21
N SER A 184 -0.59 -1.75 -2.44
CA SER A 184 -0.42 -0.35 -2.05
C SER A 184 0.91 -0.14 -1.35
N LEU A 185 1.26 -1.00 -0.38
CA LEU A 185 2.56 -0.98 0.29
C LEU A 185 3.73 -1.18 -0.70
N TYR A 186 3.61 -2.04 -1.70
CA TYR A 186 4.65 -2.23 -2.72
C TYR A 186 4.87 -0.98 -3.58
N ASN A 187 3.81 -0.26 -3.92
CA ASN A 187 3.85 0.90 -4.82
C ASN A 187 4.50 2.13 -4.17
N ILE A 188 4.43 2.25 -2.84
CA ILE A 188 4.97 3.41 -2.11
C ILE A 188 6.40 3.20 -1.59
N LEU A 189 6.92 1.97 -1.64
CA LEU A 189 8.28 1.67 -1.19
C LEU A 189 9.30 2.12 -2.25
N ALA A 190 10.40 2.72 -1.79
CA ALA A 190 11.50 3.13 -2.67
C ALA A 190 12.59 2.06 -2.80
N ASP A 191 12.92 1.34 -1.71
CA ASP A 191 14.00 0.35 -1.69
C ASP A 191 13.61 -0.89 -2.51
N SER A 192 14.38 -1.16 -3.58
CA SER A 192 14.11 -2.27 -4.49
C SER A 192 14.19 -3.64 -3.82
N ARG A 193 15.09 -3.85 -2.86
CA ARG A 193 15.23 -5.13 -2.15
C ARG A 193 14.02 -5.42 -1.29
N VAL A 194 13.54 -4.39 -0.57
CA VAL A 194 12.32 -4.50 0.24
C VAL A 194 11.10 -4.75 -0.66
N ARG A 195 11.00 -4.03 -1.79
CA ARG A 195 9.95 -4.24 -2.80
C ARG A 195 9.96 -5.66 -3.36
N THR A 196 11.12 -6.21 -3.71
CA THR A 196 11.24 -7.59 -4.21
C THR A 196 10.74 -8.60 -3.18
N GLY A 197 11.15 -8.45 -1.92
CA GLY A 197 10.70 -9.32 -0.83
C GLY A 197 9.18 -9.26 -0.61
N LEU A 198 8.61 -8.05 -0.70
CA LEU A 198 7.17 -7.85 -0.58
C LEU A 198 6.40 -8.43 -1.78
N LEU A 199 6.88 -8.25 -3.01
CA LEU A 199 6.25 -8.79 -4.21
C LEU A 199 6.21 -10.33 -4.20
N LEU A 200 7.30 -10.98 -3.80
CA LEU A 200 7.32 -12.44 -3.59
C LEU A 200 6.27 -12.88 -2.56
N ARG A 201 6.11 -12.11 -1.48
CA ARG A 201 5.09 -12.38 -0.45
C ARG A 201 3.67 -12.20 -0.99
N VAL A 202 3.41 -11.16 -1.79
CA VAL A 202 2.12 -10.94 -2.48
C VAL A 202 1.76 -12.12 -3.39
N LEU A 203 2.71 -12.56 -4.22
CA LEU A 203 2.49 -13.68 -5.16
C LEU A 203 2.18 -14.98 -4.40
N ARG A 204 2.99 -15.31 -3.38
CA ARG A 204 2.77 -16.50 -2.54
C ARG A 204 1.42 -16.46 -1.83
N TYR A 205 1.06 -15.32 -1.23
CA TYR A 205 -0.22 -15.15 -0.56
C TYR A 205 -1.39 -15.29 -1.53
N GLY A 206 -1.36 -14.63 -2.69
CA GLY A 206 -2.44 -14.73 -3.68
C GLY A 206 -2.64 -16.14 -4.23
N GLY A 207 -1.54 -16.90 -4.41
CA GLY A 207 -1.62 -18.33 -4.74
C GLY A 207 -2.26 -19.17 -3.63
N GLN A 208 -1.81 -18.99 -2.38
CA GLN A 208 -2.33 -19.71 -1.20
C GLN A 208 -3.80 -19.39 -0.93
N ALA A 209 -4.17 -18.12 -1.03
CA ALA A 209 -5.50 -17.62 -0.74
C ALA A 209 -6.51 -17.89 -1.84
N GLY A 210 -6.08 -18.39 -3.01
CA GLY A 210 -6.99 -18.59 -4.12
C GLY A 210 -7.50 -17.29 -4.73
N ALA A 211 -6.61 -16.30 -4.77
CA ALA A 211 -6.88 -14.92 -5.14
C ALA A 211 -5.95 -14.49 -6.29
N SER A 212 -5.57 -15.44 -7.15
CA SER A 212 -4.66 -15.18 -8.28
C SER A 212 -5.30 -14.29 -9.35
N GLU A 213 -6.64 -14.23 -9.40
CA GLU A 213 -7.39 -13.37 -10.30
C GLU A 213 -7.04 -11.88 -10.12
N PHE A 214 -6.74 -11.46 -8.89
CA PHE A 214 -6.32 -10.10 -8.58
C PHE A 214 -4.87 -9.82 -8.97
N LEU A 215 -4.07 -10.88 -9.17
CA LEU A 215 -2.66 -10.78 -9.55
C LEU A 215 -2.46 -10.82 -11.07
N LEU A 216 -3.41 -11.38 -11.83
CA LEU A 216 -3.23 -11.65 -13.25
C LEU A 216 -2.93 -10.41 -14.09
N ALA A 217 -3.73 -9.36 -13.92
CA ALA A 217 -3.54 -8.12 -14.68
C ALA A 217 -2.21 -7.42 -14.32
N PRO A 218 -1.87 -7.20 -13.03
CA PRO A 218 -0.58 -6.66 -12.65
C PRO A 218 0.61 -7.49 -13.16
N VAL A 219 0.56 -8.83 -13.01
CA VAL A 219 1.64 -9.71 -13.46
C VAL A 219 1.85 -9.56 -14.97
N ARG A 220 0.79 -9.61 -15.77
CA ARG A 220 0.89 -9.45 -17.23
C ARG A 220 1.40 -8.09 -17.66
N ALA A 221 1.03 -7.04 -16.93
CA ALA A 221 1.42 -5.68 -17.28
C ALA A 221 2.89 -5.37 -16.93
N GLN A 222 3.44 -6.01 -15.91
CA GLN A 222 4.73 -5.59 -15.32
C GLN A 222 5.81 -6.67 -15.29
N SER A 223 5.50 -7.95 -15.56
CA SER A 223 6.49 -9.04 -15.43
C SER A 223 7.79 -8.77 -16.19
N ASP A 224 7.67 -8.20 -17.39
CA ASP A 224 8.80 -7.94 -18.29
C ASP A 224 9.67 -6.76 -17.81
N SER A 225 9.12 -5.87 -16.97
CA SER A 225 9.83 -4.71 -16.45
C SER A 225 10.42 -4.93 -15.05
N TRP A 226 9.93 -5.92 -14.28
CA TRP A 226 10.35 -6.17 -12.91
C TRP A 226 11.85 -6.33 -12.73
N ALA A 227 12.51 -7.11 -13.59
CA ALA A 227 13.96 -7.33 -13.47
C ALA A 227 14.75 -6.02 -13.53
N ARG A 228 14.37 -5.14 -14.47
CA ARG A 228 14.97 -3.82 -14.65
C ARG A 228 14.61 -2.86 -13.52
N GLU A 229 13.33 -2.79 -13.15
CA GLU A 229 12.84 -1.85 -12.12
C GLU A 229 13.35 -2.18 -10.72
N LEU A 230 13.47 -3.46 -10.40
CA LEU A 230 13.93 -3.94 -9.09
C LEU A 230 15.45 -4.17 -9.05
N GLY A 231 16.14 -4.07 -10.18
CA GLY A 231 17.58 -4.31 -10.29
C GLY A 231 17.96 -5.76 -9.96
N LEU A 232 17.16 -6.73 -10.43
CA LEU A 232 17.33 -8.14 -10.10
C LEU A 232 18.48 -8.77 -10.91
N ALA A 233 19.25 -9.63 -10.24
CA ALA A 233 20.12 -10.56 -10.94
C ALA A 233 19.30 -11.68 -11.61
N PRO A 234 19.81 -12.34 -12.67
CA PRO A 234 19.11 -13.45 -13.34
C PRO A 234 18.55 -14.56 -12.41
N PRO A 235 19.23 -15.01 -11.34
CA PRO A 235 18.64 -16.00 -10.43
C PRO A 235 17.43 -15.45 -9.64
N GLN A 236 17.44 -14.17 -9.28
CA GLN A 236 16.35 -13.52 -8.54
C GLN A 236 15.16 -13.23 -9.45
N GLU A 237 15.42 -12.79 -10.69
CA GLU A 237 14.39 -12.66 -11.72
C GLU A 237 13.69 -14.00 -11.96
N ARG A 238 14.47 -15.08 -12.12
CA ARG A 238 13.93 -16.43 -12.26
C ARG A 238 13.07 -16.84 -11.07
N GLU A 239 13.52 -16.59 -9.83
CA GLU A 239 12.73 -16.87 -8.64
C GLU A 239 11.39 -16.13 -8.66
N LEU A 240 11.41 -14.83 -9.00
CA LEU A 240 10.23 -14.00 -9.06
C LEU A 240 9.23 -14.48 -10.13
N LEU A 241 9.71 -14.80 -11.33
CA LEU A 241 8.87 -15.31 -12.42
C LEU A 241 8.27 -16.69 -12.09
N LEU A 242 9.04 -17.57 -11.42
CA LEU A 242 8.52 -18.85 -10.95
C LEU A 242 7.44 -18.67 -9.88
N ALA A 243 7.65 -17.77 -8.91
CA ALA A 243 6.64 -17.47 -7.90
C ALA A 243 5.34 -16.92 -8.53
N ALA A 244 5.47 -16.09 -9.58
CA ALA A 244 4.31 -15.60 -10.33
C ALA A 244 3.58 -16.73 -11.06
N ALA A 245 4.32 -17.61 -11.76
CA ALA A 245 3.75 -18.76 -12.43
C ALA A 245 3.01 -19.69 -11.45
N GLU A 246 3.63 -20.01 -10.31
CA GLU A 246 3.03 -20.82 -9.25
C GLU A 246 1.73 -20.19 -8.71
N ALA A 247 1.73 -18.88 -8.45
CA ALA A 247 0.55 -18.17 -7.98
C ALA A 247 -0.62 -18.26 -8.97
N LEU A 248 -0.35 -18.07 -10.27
CA LEU A 248 -1.36 -18.15 -11.33
C LEU A 248 -1.89 -19.58 -11.53
N LEU A 249 -1.00 -20.58 -11.48
CA LEU A 249 -1.38 -21.98 -11.55
C LEU A 249 -2.27 -22.39 -10.37
N ALA A 250 -1.93 -21.95 -9.15
CA ALA A 250 -2.69 -22.26 -7.95
C ALA A 250 -4.16 -21.82 -8.06
N GLY A 251 -4.43 -20.59 -8.51
CA GLY A 251 -5.82 -20.15 -8.66
C GLY A 251 -6.56 -20.79 -9.84
N SER A 252 -5.86 -21.17 -10.92
CA SER A 252 -6.48 -21.95 -12.00
C SER A 252 -7.06 -23.28 -11.50
N ALA A 253 -6.31 -24.00 -10.66
CA ALA A 253 -6.73 -25.28 -10.10
C ALA A 253 -7.94 -25.13 -9.16
N GLN A 254 -8.01 -24.04 -8.41
CA GLN A 254 -9.16 -23.76 -7.55
C GLN A 254 -10.42 -23.43 -8.35
N ASN A 255 -10.30 -22.69 -9.44
CA ASN A 255 -11.43 -22.38 -10.32
C ASN A 255 -12.01 -23.65 -10.96
N THR A 256 -11.15 -24.59 -11.37
CA THR A 256 -11.62 -25.91 -11.87
C THR A 256 -12.34 -26.72 -10.79
N ARG A 257 -11.91 -26.63 -9.52
CA ARG A 257 -12.60 -27.32 -8.40
C ARG A 257 -13.97 -26.73 -8.10
N LYS A 258 -14.15 -25.42 -8.22
CA LYS A 258 -15.45 -24.76 -8.00
C LYS A 258 -16.47 -25.02 -9.11
N ALA A 259 -16.00 -25.40 -10.31
CA ALA A 259 -16.86 -25.66 -11.47
C ALA A 259 -17.39 -27.10 -11.55
N ARG A 260 -16.91 -28.00 -10.68
CA ARG A 260 -17.36 -29.40 -10.58
C ARG A 260 -18.35 -29.55 -9.44
#